data_AF-A0A257QEH4-F1
#
_entry.id   AF-A0A257QEH4-F1
#
_cell.length_a   1.000
_cell.length_b   1.000
_cell.length_c   1.000
_cell.angle_alpha   90.00
_cell.angle_beta   90.00
_cell.angle_gamma   90.00
#
_symmetry.space_group_name_H-M   'P 1'
#
loop_
_entity.id
_entity.type
_entity.pdbx_description
1 polymer ?
#
loop_
_entity_poly.entity_id
_entity_poly.type
_entity_poly.pdbx_seq_one_letter_code
_entity_poly.pdbx_strand_id
1 'polypeptide(L)'
;MSLPQAIELGQRQGIFQRLRSMYWYGLNPSNNEGLLNTQGATSLNLPADTLGNTTVSTYSPNDMYQFLLTQIVLMKSRMFQSGANIANRIVVASPQREFLQFEMASIVQVTSYQRPGGGTNTVAGAVQKIVEEAGDSIEWVYDDTLIGKGAGGTDMVIMTIPEVEVPTQTDPNTNIFGKLQPSTLAVNTQYCDVDAPIKVITPIPDGGLTQMLEMRATAGWCWRPQGVTLISMPY
;
A
#
# COMPACT_ATOMS: atom_id res chain seq x y z
N MET A 1 -12.51 -32.39 -1.13
CA MET A 1 -11.61 -31.75 -2.11
C MET A 1 -10.85 -32.86 -2.81
N SER A 2 -10.90 -32.95 -4.14
CA SER A 2 -10.16 -33.99 -4.88
C SER A 2 -8.70 -33.58 -5.08
N LEU A 3 -7.79 -34.55 -5.23
CA LEU A 3 -6.35 -34.29 -5.43
C LEU A 3 -6.07 -33.28 -6.57
N PRO A 4 -6.74 -33.34 -7.74
CA PRO A 4 -6.54 -32.35 -8.80
C PRO A 4 -6.92 -30.92 -8.40
N GLN A 5 -7.98 -30.75 -7.60
CA GLN A 5 -8.39 -29.43 -7.10
C GLN A 5 -7.38 -28.86 -6.09
N ALA A 6 -6.78 -29.70 -5.26
CA ALA A 6 -5.75 -29.29 -4.32
C ALA A 6 -4.46 -28.86 -5.03
N ILE A 7 -4.04 -29.60 -6.07
CA ILE A 7 -2.88 -29.24 -6.90
C ILE A 7 -3.11 -27.91 -7.63
N GLU A 8 -4.30 -27.71 -8.19
CA GLU A 8 -4.67 -26.46 -8.84
C GLU A 8 -4.60 -25.27 -7.87
N LEU A 9 -5.16 -25.43 -6.66
CA LEU A 9 -5.13 -24.36 -5.65
C LEU A 9 -3.69 -24.03 -5.24
N GLY A 10 -2.85 -25.04 -5.01
CA GLY A 10 -1.44 -24.85 -4.65
C GLY A 10 -0.64 -24.15 -5.75
N GLN A 11 -0.85 -24.53 -7.02
CA GLN A 11 -0.22 -23.86 -8.15
C GLN A 11 -0.67 -22.40 -8.28
N ARG A 12 -1.97 -22.10 -8.15
CA ARG A 12 -2.49 -20.72 -8.14
C ARG A 12 -1.87 -19.91 -7.00
N GLN A 13 -1.85 -20.46 -5.78
CA GLN A 13 -1.26 -19.80 -4.62
C GLN A 13 0.23 -19.49 -4.85
N GLY A 14 1.00 -20.42 -5.42
CA GLY A 14 2.40 -20.22 -5.74
C GLY A 14 2.61 -19.07 -6.74
N ILE A 15 1.79 -19.00 -7.79
CA ILE A 15 1.83 -17.91 -8.76
C ILE A 15 1.52 -16.56 -8.09
N PHE A 16 0.45 -16.47 -7.30
CA PHE A 16 0.09 -15.22 -6.61
C PHE A 16 1.15 -14.78 -5.60
N GLN A 17 1.73 -15.70 -4.84
CA GLN A 17 2.84 -15.39 -3.93
C GLN A 17 4.07 -14.90 -4.69
N ARG A 18 4.35 -15.47 -5.86
CA ARG A 18 5.44 -15.00 -6.74
C ARG A 18 5.15 -13.61 -7.30
N LEU A 19 3.94 -13.35 -7.80
CA LEU A 19 3.53 -12.04 -8.31
C LEU A 19 3.64 -10.96 -7.24
N ARG A 20 3.14 -11.24 -6.03
CA ARG A 20 3.28 -10.37 -4.85
C ARG A 20 4.74 -10.06 -4.55
N SER A 21 5.59 -11.09 -4.54
CA SER A 21 7.03 -10.91 -4.30
C SER A 21 7.69 -10.07 -5.41
N MET A 22 7.32 -10.29 -6.66
CA MET A 22 7.78 -9.50 -7.81
C MET A 22 7.31 -8.04 -7.74
N TYR A 23 6.11 -7.81 -7.20
CA TYR A 23 5.56 -6.47 -7.00
C TYR A 23 6.31 -5.70 -5.92
N TRP A 24 6.54 -6.31 -4.75
CA TRP A 24 7.18 -5.64 -3.63
C TRP A 24 8.70 -5.54 -3.76
N TYR A 25 9.35 -6.65 -4.10
CA TYR A 25 10.81 -6.78 -4.03
C TYR A 25 11.50 -6.71 -5.40
N GLY A 26 10.74 -6.82 -6.50
CA GLY A 26 11.32 -6.95 -7.84
C GLY A 26 11.89 -8.35 -8.11
N LEU A 27 12.30 -8.59 -9.36
CA LEU A 27 13.08 -9.78 -9.72
C LEU A 27 14.57 -9.51 -9.58
N ASN A 28 14.99 -8.29 -9.91
CA ASN A 28 16.34 -7.77 -9.72
C ASN A 28 16.29 -6.41 -8.99
N PRO A 29 16.39 -6.41 -7.65
CA PRO A 29 16.34 -5.19 -6.83
C PRO A 29 17.33 -4.10 -7.27
N SER A 30 18.51 -4.51 -7.77
CA SER A 30 19.57 -3.59 -8.23
C SER A 30 19.15 -2.73 -9.42
N ASN A 31 18.09 -3.12 -10.13
CA ASN A 31 17.53 -2.37 -11.26
C ASN A 31 16.40 -1.41 -10.84
N ASN A 32 16.22 -1.15 -9.54
CA ASN A 32 15.08 -0.41 -8.98
C ASN A 32 13.72 -1.08 -9.25
N GLU A 33 13.72 -2.41 -9.41
CA GLU A 33 12.50 -3.19 -9.55
C GLU A 33 11.87 -3.44 -8.19
N GLY A 34 10.54 -3.39 -8.15
CA GLY A 34 9.75 -3.56 -6.93
C GLY A 34 9.53 -2.24 -6.19
N LEU A 35 8.37 -2.10 -5.56
CA LEU A 35 7.98 -0.86 -4.90
C LEU A 35 8.97 -0.44 -3.80
N LEU A 36 9.55 -1.41 -3.07
CA LEU A 36 10.51 -1.13 -2.00
C LEU A 36 11.84 -0.57 -2.48
N ASN A 37 12.21 -0.86 -3.73
CA ASN A 37 13.47 -0.42 -4.33
C ASN A 37 13.27 0.79 -5.25
N THR A 38 12.10 1.44 -5.18
CA THR A 38 11.78 2.60 -6.02
C THR A 38 12.76 3.75 -5.76
N GLN A 39 13.53 4.10 -6.79
CA GLN A 39 14.43 5.25 -6.70
C GLN A 39 13.64 6.55 -6.57
N GLY A 40 13.99 7.35 -5.56
CA GLY A 40 13.33 8.64 -5.29
C GLY A 40 12.05 8.55 -4.48
N ALA A 41 11.65 7.34 -4.03
CA ALA A 41 10.59 7.21 -3.04
C ALA A 41 11.07 7.80 -1.70
N THR A 42 10.15 8.40 -0.94
CA THR A 42 10.50 8.90 0.39
C THR A 42 10.57 7.73 1.35
N SER A 43 11.76 7.48 1.89
CA SER A 43 12.01 6.49 2.93
C SER A 43 12.29 7.20 4.24
N LEU A 44 11.61 6.77 5.31
CA LEU A 44 11.74 7.35 6.63
C LEU A 44 11.61 6.28 7.71
N ASN A 45 12.25 6.54 8.85
CA ASN A 45 12.05 5.74 10.06
C ASN A 45 10.96 6.37 10.91
N LEU A 46 10.24 5.56 11.68
CA LEU A 46 9.36 6.06 12.72
C LEU A 46 10.18 6.97 13.66
N PRO A 47 9.85 8.27 13.76
CA PRO A 47 10.54 9.18 14.69
C PRO A 47 10.23 8.78 16.13
N ALA A 48 10.98 9.29 17.11
CA ALA A 48 10.61 9.11 18.51
C ALA A 48 9.33 9.91 18.84
N ASP A 49 8.46 9.35 19.67
CA ASP A 49 7.30 10.07 20.19
C ASP A 49 7.71 11.14 21.22
N THR A 50 6.74 11.90 21.72
CA THR A 50 6.97 12.92 22.77
C THR A 50 7.50 12.34 24.09
N LEU A 51 7.39 11.03 24.31
CA LEU A 51 7.87 10.30 25.48
C LEU A 51 9.22 9.59 25.22
N GLY A 52 9.77 9.71 24.01
CA GLY A 52 11.03 9.07 23.61
C GLY A 52 10.89 7.60 23.17
N ASN A 53 9.67 7.08 23.05
CA ASN A 53 9.43 5.73 22.54
C ASN A 53 9.65 5.69 21.03
N THR A 54 10.25 4.61 20.56
CA THR A 54 10.59 4.41 19.15
C THR A 54 9.97 3.14 18.56
N THR A 55 9.25 2.34 19.36
CA THR A 55 8.61 1.11 18.90
C THR A 55 7.10 1.27 18.79
N VAL A 56 6.49 0.61 17.81
CA VAL A 56 5.04 0.66 17.53
C VAL A 56 4.21 0.23 18.73
N SER A 57 4.70 -0.75 19.49
CA SER A 57 4.05 -1.28 20.69
C SER A 57 3.98 -0.29 21.85
N THR A 58 4.97 0.59 21.99
CA THR A 58 5.08 1.56 23.12
C THR A 58 4.74 2.99 22.71
N TYR A 59 4.57 3.24 21.42
CA TYR A 59 4.35 4.57 20.86
C TYR A 59 3.05 5.23 21.37
N SER A 60 3.13 6.52 21.66
CA SER A 60 1.97 7.36 21.97
C SER A 60 0.93 7.35 20.83
N PRO A 61 -0.32 6.88 21.05
CA PRO A 61 -1.33 6.80 20.01
C PRO A 61 -1.63 8.12 19.31
N ASN A 62 -1.58 9.24 20.04
CA ASN A 62 -1.83 10.58 19.50
C ASN A 62 -0.73 11.02 18.54
N ASP A 63 0.52 10.72 18.86
CA ASP A 63 1.66 11.07 18.02
C ASP A 63 1.70 10.17 16.77
N MET A 64 1.31 8.89 16.89
CA MET A 64 1.23 7.97 15.73
C MET A 64 0.16 8.45 14.75
N TYR A 65 -0.99 8.85 15.28
CA TYR A 65 -2.09 9.39 14.51
C TYR A 65 -1.70 10.64 13.71
N GLN A 66 -1.08 11.63 14.39
CA GLN A 66 -0.60 12.85 13.72
C GLN A 66 0.48 12.56 12.68
N PHE A 67 1.37 11.61 12.99
CA PHE A 67 2.41 11.20 12.07
C PHE A 67 1.84 10.60 10.77
N LEU A 68 0.90 9.66 10.86
CA LEU A 68 0.28 9.04 9.68
C LEU A 68 -0.46 10.08 8.82
N LEU A 69 -1.24 10.98 9.43
CA LEU A 69 -1.90 12.08 8.70
C LEU A 69 -0.90 13.02 8.03
N THR A 70 0.20 13.33 8.70
CA THR A 70 1.27 14.15 8.12
C THR A 70 1.86 13.47 6.87
N GLN A 71 2.07 12.15 6.90
CA GLN A 71 2.56 11.43 5.72
C GLN A 71 1.56 11.46 4.56
N ILE A 72 0.26 11.35 4.83
CA ILE A 72 -0.79 11.49 3.81
C ILE A 72 -0.73 12.88 3.17
N VAL A 73 -0.66 13.94 3.99
CA VAL A 73 -0.57 15.33 3.50
C VAL A 73 0.68 15.54 2.67
N LEU A 74 1.84 15.04 3.12
CA LEU A 74 3.10 15.14 2.39
C LEU A 74 3.08 14.37 1.07
N MET A 75 2.36 13.26 0.99
CA MET A 75 2.20 12.51 -0.25
C MET A 75 1.32 13.28 -1.25
N LYS A 76 0.15 13.76 -0.80
CA LYS A 76 -0.74 14.57 -1.64
C LYS A 76 -0.07 15.86 -2.12
N SER A 77 0.72 16.51 -1.29
CA SER A 77 1.44 17.73 -1.67
C SER A 77 2.55 17.47 -2.70
N ARG A 78 3.34 16.40 -2.54
CA ARG A 78 4.36 15.99 -3.53
C ARG A 78 3.76 15.62 -4.89
N MET A 79 2.52 15.11 -4.92
CA MET A 79 1.82 14.75 -6.14
C MET A 79 0.94 15.88 -6.73
N PHE A 80 0.86 17.03 -6.07
CA PHE A 80 -0.08 18.11 -6.40
C PHE A 80 -1.53 17.64 -6.51
N GLN A 81 -1.93 16.70 -5.64
CA GLN A 81 -3.28 16.13 -5.58
C GLN A 81 -4.13 16.78 -4.47
N SER A 82 -3.86 18.07 -4.19
CA SER A 82 -4.59 18.85 -3.20
C SER A 82 -5.72 19.65 -3.86
N GLY A 83 -6.96 19.43 -3.44
CA GLY A 83 -8.12 20.21 -3.88
C GLY A 83 -9.42 19.50 -3.53
N ALA A 84 -10.49 20.26 -3.29
CA ALA A 84 -11.80 19.74 -2.87
C ALA A 84 -12.52 18.86 -3.93
N ASN A 85 -11.93 18.71 -5.12
CA ASN A 85 -12.49 17.99 -6.26
C ASN A 85 -11.55 16.85 -6.72
N ILE A 86 -10.67 16.38 -5.83
CA ILE A 86 -9.71 15.29 -6.06
C ILE A 86 -9.87 14.29 -4.90
N ALA A 87 -10.47 13.15 -5.21
CA ALA A 87 -10.66 11.99 -4.35
C ALA A 87 -9.57 10.94 -4.63
N ASN A 88 -8.53 10.92 -3.79
CA ASN A 88 -7.46 9.92 -3.93
C ASN A 88 -7.83 8.63 -3.22
N ARG A 89 -7.37 7.50 -3.78
CA ARG A 89 -7.32 6.22 -3.07
C ARG A 89 -5.96 6.09 -2.38
N ILE A 90 -5.93 6.03 -1.07
CA ILE A 90 -4.73 5.82 -0.28
C ILE A 90 -4.72 4.38 0.19
N VAL A 91 -3.67 3.64 -0.12
CA VAL A 91 -3.49 2.25 0.31
C VAL A 91 -2.33 2.21 1.31
N VAL A 92 -2.58 1.66 2.48
CA VAL A 92 -1.55 1.41 3.49
C VAL A 92 -1.39 -0.10 3.63
N ALA A 93 -0.22 -0.61 3.28
CA ALA A 93 0.14 -2.01 3.45
C ALA A 93 1.13 -2.16 4.61
N SER A 94 0.86 -3.06 5.55
CA SER A 94 1.78 -3.39 6.63
C SER A 94 1.62 -4.83 7.14
N PRO A 95 2.57 -5.33 7.94
CA PRO A 95 2.39 -6.61 8.61
C PRO A 95 1.28 -6.58 9.68
N GLN A 96 0.79 -7.76 10.03
CA GLN A 96 -0.34 -7.88 10.96
C GLN A 96 -0.03 -7.33 12.35
N ARG A 97 1.22 -7.40 12.82
CA ARG A 97 1.57 -7.01 14.19
C ARG A 97 1.49 -5.50 14.41
N GLU A 98 1.85 -4.70 13.43
CA GLU A 98 1.77 -3.23 13.48
C GLU A 98 0.33 -2.77 13.28
N PHE A 99 -0.40 -3.34 12.32
CA PHE A 99 -1.80 -2.95 12.10
C PHE A 99 -2.75 -3.41 13.20
N LEU A 100 -2.56 -4.59 13.79
CA LEU A 100 -3.36 -4.98 14.97
C LEU A 100 -3.14 -4.01 16.13
N GLN A 101 -1.92 -3.47 16.27
CA GLN A 101 -1.66 -2.41 17.23
C GLN A 101 -2.45 -1.13 16.88
N PHE A 102 -2.49 -0.72 15.61
CA PHE A 102 -3.23 0.47 15.17
C PHE A 102 -4.76 0.31 15.19
N GLU A 103 -5.26 -0.92 14.98
CA GLU A 103 -6.68 -1.22 14.87
C GLU A 103 -7.31 -1.53 16.23
N MET A 104 -6.59 -2.18 17.16
CA MET A 104 -7.19 -2.71 18.39
C MET A 104 -6.55 -2.17 19.69
N ALA A 105 -5.24 -1.93 19.71
CA ALA A 105 -4.53 -1.60 20.96
C ALA A 105 -4.35 -0.09 21.17
N SER A 106 -4.05 0.65 20.10
CA SER A 106 -3.75 2.07 20.14
C SER A 106 -5.02 2.90 19.99
N ILE A 107 -5.54 3.38 21.12
CA ILE A 107 -6.72 4.24 21.19
C ILE A 107 -6.28 5.70 21.29
N VAL A 108 -6.75 6.52 20.36
CA VAL A 108 -6.54 7.98 20.37
C VAL A 108 -7.58 8.59 21.31
N GLN A 109 -7.12 9.30 22.34
CA GLN A 109 -8.00 10.07 23.21
C GLN A 109 -8.16 11.48 22.63
N VAL A 110 -9.39 11.86 22.28
CA VAL A 110 -9.71 13.21 21.77
C VAL A 110 -9.69 14.22 22.92
N THR A 111 -8.50 14.53 23.43
CA THR A 111 -8.15 15.53 24.46
C THR A 111 -8.83 15.39 25.85
N SER A 112 -8.12 15.87 26.87
CA SER A 112 -8.32 15.66 28.31
C SER A 112 -9.58 16.26 28.96
N TYR A 113 -10.57 16.73 28.19
CA TYR A 113 -11.80 17.37 28.72
C TYR A 113 -13.13 16.74 28.25
N GLN A 114 -13.12 15.63 27.51
CA GLN A 114 -14.36 14.92 27.21
C GLN A 114 -14.75 13.96 28.34
N ARG A 115 -16.05 13.95 28.71
CA ARG A 115 -16.62 12.98 29.65
C ARG A 115 -16.35 11.55 29.17
N PRO A 116 -16.11 10.57 30.08
CA PRO A 116 -15.98 9.16 29.71
C PRO A 116 -17.19 8.74 28.86
N GLY A 117 -16.97 8.43 27.57
CA GLY A 117 -18.03 8.11 26.61
C GLY A 117 -17.99 8.92 25.30
N GLY A 118 -17.17 9.97 25.18
CA GLY A 118 -16.97 10.74 23.95
C GLY A 118 -15.92 10.15 23.02
N GLY A 119 -16.28 9.13 22.23
CA GLY A 119 -15.56 8.76 21.00
C GLY A 119 -14.11 8.31 21.15
N THR A 120 -13.85 7.18 21.82
CA THR A 120 -12.59 6.45 21.63
C THR A 120 -12.59 5.84 20.23
N ASN A 121 -11.71 6.33 19.35
CA ASN A 121 -11.42 5.66 18.08
C ASN A 121 -9.99 5.11 18.15
N THR A 122 -9.77 3.98 17.49
CA THR A 122 -8.41 3.46 17.29
C THR A 122 -7.67 4.33 16.30
N VAL A 123 -6.34 4.29 16.28
CA VAL A 123 -5.53 5.11 15.38
C VAL A 123 -5.99 4.94 13.92
N ALA A 124 -6.20 3.70 13.48
CA ALA A 124 -6.70 3.41 12.13
C ALA A 124 -8.08 4.04 11.85
N GLY A 125 -9.03 3.88 12.79
CA GLY A 125 -10.38 4.42 12.65
C GLY A 125 -10.44 5.95 12.71
N ALA A 126 -9.54 6.58 13.47
CA ALA A 126 -9.41 8.03 13.51
C ALA A 126 -8.83 8.60 12.20
N VAL A 127 -7.83 7.93 11.62
CA VAL A 127 -7.25 8.34 10.32
C VAL A 127 -8.31 8.21 9.23
N GLN A 128 -9.03 7.09 9.18
CA GLN A 128 -10.06 6.85 8.18
C GLN A 128 -11.14 7.94 8.17
N LYS A 129 -11.65 8.33 9.35
CA LYS A 129 -12.67 9.39 9.45
C LYS A 129 -12.19 10.71 8.87
N ILE A 130 -10.97 11.15 9.19
CA ILE A 130 -10.44 12.42 8.67
C ILE A 130 -10.21 12.35 7.15
N VAL A 131 -9.71 11.23 6.66
CA VAL A 131 -9.45 11.04 5.23
C VAL A 131 -10.76 11.02 4.43
N GLU A 132 -11.79 10.34 4.94
CA GLU A 132 -13.13 10.33 4.34
C GLU A 132 -13.81 11.71 4.41
N GLU A 133 -13.66 12.43 5.52
CA GLU A 133 -14.13 13.82 5.63
C GLU A 133 -13.41 14.76 4.63
N ALA A 134 -12.17 14.46 4.28
CA ALA A 134 -11.43 15.17 3.24
C ALA A 134 -11.83 14.77 1.80
N GLY A 135 -12.71 13.77 1.64
CA GLY A 135 -13.17 13.26 0.34
C GLY A 135 -12.29 12.18 -0.30
N ASP A 136 -11.26 11.71 0.40
CA ASP A 136 -10.39 10.61 -0.05
C ASP A 136 -10.88 9.26 0.51
N SER A 137 -10.38 8.14 -0.04
CA SER A 137 -10.60 6.80 0.49
C SER A 137 -9.31 6.21 1.03
N ILE A 138 -9.36 5.49 2.15
CA ILE A 138 -8.20 4.76 2.70
C ILE A 138 -8.49 3.27 2.82
N GLU A 139 -7.54 2.45 2.37
CA GLU A 139 -7.59 0.99 2.43
C GLU A 139 -6.41 0.46 3.25
N TRP A 140 -6.71 -0.37 4.26
CA TRP A 140 -5.71 -1.03 5.10
C TRP A 140 -5.53 -2.47 4.63
N VAL A 141 -4.34 -2.82 4.16
CA VAL A 141 -4.01 -4.13 3.62
C VAL A 141 -2.96 -4.83 4.46
N TYR A 142 -3.26 -6.07 4.85
CA TYR A 142 -2.36 -6.92 5.63
C TYR A 142 -1.35 -7.68 4.77
N ASP A 143 -0.07 -7.57 5.11
CA ASP A 143 1.05 -8.22 4.42
C ASP A 143 2.21 -8.59 5.35
N ASP A 144 2.23 -9.83 5.83
CA ASP A 144 3.32 -10.32 6.69
C ASP A 144 4.65 -10.53 5.96
N THR A 145 4.69 -10.44 4.63
CA THR A 145 5.97 -10.54 3.92
C THR A 145 6.86 -9.32 4.19
N LEU A 146 6.27 -8.20 4.62
CA LEU A 146 6.95 -6.93 4.91
C LEU A 146 7.71 -6.92 6.25
N ILE A 147 7.62 -8.02 7.02
CA ILE A 147 8.34 -8.17 8.28
C ILE A 147 9.85 -8.16 8.05
N GLY A 148 10.56 -7.31 8.78
CA GLY A 148 12.02 -7.19 8.70
C GLY A 148 12.56 -6.63 7.37
N LYS A 149 11.69 -6.02 6.56
CA LYS A 149 12.06 -5.42 5.26
C LYS A 149 12.37 -3.93 5.32
N GLY A 150 12.22 -3.32 6.49
CA GLY A 150 12.59 -1.94 6.81
C GLY A 150 14.08 -1.75 7.04
N ALA A 151 14.48 -0.49 7.22
CA ALA A 151 15.85 -0.13 7.56
C ALA A 151 16.28 -0.79 8.89
N GLY A 152 17.48 -1.37 8.92
CA GLY A 152 17.99 -2.01 10.14
C GLY A 152 17.24 -3.28 10.58
N GLY A 153 16.45 -3.89 9.68
CA GLY A 153 15.68 -5.10 9.98
C GLY A 153 14.37 -4.84 10.74
N THR A 154 13.91 -3.58 10.78
CA THR A 154 12.58 -3.24 11.27
C THR A 154 11.50 -3.64 10.26
N ASP A 155 10.24 -3.46 10.63
CA ASP A 155 9.13 -3.73 9.73
C ASP A 155 8.91 -2.61 8.74
N MET A 156 8.39 -2.97 7.57
CA MET A 156 8.10 -2.01 6.51
C MET A 156 6.60 -1.75 6.42
N VAL A 157 6.22 -0.49 6.56
CA VAL A 157 4.88 0.01 6.29
C VAL A 157 4.94 0.85 5.02
N ILE A 158 4.11 0.50 4.04
CA ILE A 158 4.08 1.17 2.74
C ILE A 158 2.79 1.96 2.66
N MET A 159 2.91 3.27 2.46
CA MET A 159 1.78 4.13 2.16
C MET A 159 1.88 4.59 0.72
N THR A 160 0.83 4.40 -0.07
CA THR A 160 0.84 4.79 -1.47
C THR A 160 -0.50 5.25 -1.99
N ILE A 161 -0.47 6.17 -2.95
CA ILE A 161 -1.60 6.49 -3.82
C ILE A 161 -1.32 5.76 -5.15
N PRO A 162 -2.07 4.69 -5.50
CA PRO A 162 -1.76 3.86 -6.66
C PRO A 162 -2.12 4.54 -7.98
N GLU A 163 -3.06 5.49 -7.97
CA GLU A 163 -3.57 6.18 -9.15
C GLU A 163 -3.82 7.66 -8.84
N VAL A 164 -3.53 8.51 -9.81
CA VAL A 164 -3.69 9.97 -9.73
C VAL A 164 -5.03 10.37 -10.35
N GLU A 165 -5.78 11.26 -9.71
CA GLU A 165 -6.99 11.81 -10.29
C GLU A 165 -6.70 13.12 -11.05
N VAL A 166 -7.39 13.29 -12.19
CA VAL A 166 -7.31 14.52 -12.98
C VAL A 166 -8.50 15.41 -12.62
N PRO A 167 -8.29 16.60 -12.06
CA PRO A 167 -9.39 17.49 -11.73
C PRO A 167 -10.09 17.95 -13.00
N THR A 168 -11.41 17.78 -13.05
CA THR A 168 -12.24 18.30 -14.14
C THR A 168 -12.46 19.80 -13.92
N GLN A 169 -11.82 20.66 -14.72
CA GLN A 169 -12.01 22.12 -14.66
C GLN A 169 -13.19 22.56 -15.55
N THR A 170 -14.02 23.48 -15.05
CA THR A 170 -15.31 23.87 -15.68
C THR A 170 -15.29 25.27 -16.34
N ASP A 171 -14.18 26.02 -16.34
CA ASP A 171 -14.13 27.45 -16.78
C ASP A 171 -13.01 27.80 -17.79
N PRO A 172 -13.09 28.93 -18.54
CA PRO A 172 -12.43 29.10 -19.83
C PRO A 172 -10.91 29.28 -19.71
N ASN A 173 -10.19 28.29 -20.23
CA ASN A 173 -8.75 28.18 -20.10
C ASN A 173 -8.02 28.79 -21.32
N THR A 174 -7.12 29.76 -21.10
CA THR A 174 -6.19 30.28 -22.11
C THR A 174 -5.01 29.34 -22.39
N ASN A 175 -4.93 28.21 -21.68
CA ASN A 175 -3.84 27.26 -21.75
C ASN A 175 -4.24 26.01 -22.54
N ILE A 176 -4.49 26.19 -23.85
CA ILE A 176 -4.76 25.08 -24.80
C ILE A 176 -3.55 24.12 -24.91
N PHE A 177 -2.36 24.53 -24.50
CA PHE A 177 -1.16 23.69 -24.43
C PHE A 177 -1.10 22.78 -23.19
N GLY A 178 -1.99 22.96 -22.20
CA GLY A 178 -2.14 22.06 -21.05
C GLY A 178 -2.81 20.71 -21.37
N LYS A 179 -3.19 20.49 -22.64
CA LYS A 179 -3.65 19.18 -23.15
C LYS A 179 -2.51 18.16 -23.31
N LEU A 180 -1.25 18.56 -23.07
CA LEU A 180 -0.14 17.65 -22.80
C LEU A 180 -0.33 17.02 -21.41
N GLN A 181 -1.31 16.14 -21.33
CA GLN A 181 -1.58 15.31 -20.17
C GLN A 181 -0.35 14.45 -19.86
N PRO A 182 -0.09 14.12 -18.59
CA PRO A 182 0.73 12.95 -18.32
C PRO A 182 0.01 11.74 -18.96
N SER A 183 0.71 11.04 -19.85
CA SER A 183 0.18 9.94 -20.66
C SER A 183 -0.40 8.76 -19.84
N THR A 184 -0.24 8.76 -18.51
CA THR A 184 -0.71 7.67 -17.64
C THR A 184 -1.06 8.15 -16.23
N LEU A 185 -2.21 7.69 -15.73
CA LEU A 185 -2.75 7.98 -14.39
C LEU A 185 -2.15 7.08 -13.30
N ALA A 186 -1.59 5.94 -13.66
CA ALA A 186 -1.01 5.00 -12.72
C ALA A 186 0.28 5.54 -12.09
N VAL A 187 0.39 5.37 -10.77
CA VAL A 187 1.59 5.64 -9.96
C VAL A 187 2.42 4.38 -9.81
N ASN A 188 1.75 3.27 -9.48
CA ASN A 188 2.35 1.96 -9.36
C ASN A 188 1.72 1.02 -10.38
N THR A 189 2.55 0.24 -11.08
CA THR A 189 2.08 -0.68 -12.12
C THR A 189 2.74 -2.05 -11.98
N GLN A 190 1.96 -3.07 -12.26
CA GLN A 190 2.44 -4.41 -12.58
C GLN A 190 1.59 -4.90 -13.74
N TYR A 191 2.24 -5.27 -14.83
CA TYR A 191 1.55 -5.79 -15.99
C TYR A 191 1.55 -7.29 -15.94
N CYS A 192 0.37 -7.87 -16.16
CA CYS A 192 0.15 -9.29 -16.32
C CYS A 192 -0.38 -9.53 -17.73
N ASP A 193 0.03 -10.62 -18.36
CA ASP A 193 -0.46 -11.00 -19.69
C ASP A 193 -1.93 -11.49 -19.67
N VAL A 194 -2.36 -12.04 -18.55
CA VAL A 194 -3.73 -12.51 -18.30
C VAL A 194 -4.21 -12.13 -16.91
N ASP A 195 -5.52 -11.98 -16.73
CA ASP A 195 -6.12 -11.64 -15.43
C ASP A 195 -6.03 -12.79 -14.42
N ALA A 196 -5.98 -14.03 -14.90
CA ALA A 196 -5.85 -15.24 -14.08
C ALA A 196 -4.98 -16.28 -14.81
N PRO A 197 -4.22 -17.13 -14.06
CA PRO A 197 -3.34 -18.11 -14.68
C PRO A 197 -4.07 -19.05 -15.64
N ILE A 198 -3.53 -19.20 -16.86
CA ILE A 198 -4.09 -20.09 -17.87
C ILE A 198 -3.79 -21.54 -17.49
N LYS A 199 -4.84 -22.37 -17.50
CA LYS A 199 -4.74 -23.80 -17.25
C LYS A 199 -4.50 -24.55 -18.55
N VAL A 200 -3.34 -25.21 -18.65
CA VAL A 200 -3.00 -26.12 -19.74
C VAL A 200 -3.09 -27.55 -19.21
N ILE A 201 -3.93 -28.36 -19.84
CA ILE A 201 -4.16 -29.76 -19.46
C ILE A 201 -3.72 -30.64 -20.60
N THR A 202 -2.84 -31.60 -20.35
CA THR A 202 -2.43 -32.61 -21.32
C THR A 202 -2.68 -34.01 -20.76
N PRO A 203 -3.39 -34.88 -21.49
CA PRO A 203 -3.61 -36.25 -21.06
C PRO A 203 -2.30 -37.06 -21.18
N ILE A 204 -2.00 -37.87 -20.17
CA ILE A 204 -0.91 -38.84 -20.22
C ILE A 204 -1.51 -40.20 -20.64
N PRO A 205 -0.82 -41.01 -21.47
CA PRO A 205 -1.30 -42.31 -21.93
C PRO A 205 -1.73 -43.30 -20.82
N ASP A 206 -1.30 -43.09 -19.58
CA ASP A 206 -1.56 -43.94 -18.41
C ASP A 206 -2.85 -43.55 -17.64
N GLY A 207 -3.73 -42.76 -18.26
CA GLY A 207 -5.00 -42.31 -17.66
C GLY A 207 -4.84 -41.14 -16.67
N GLY A 208 -3.63 -40.58 -16.54
CA GLY A 208 -3.35 -39.38 -15.76
C GLY A 208 -3.61 -38.07 -16.53
N LEU A 209 -3.75 -36.97 -15.79
CA LEU A 209 -3.82 -35.62 -16.33
C LEU A 209 -2.61 -34.82 -15.83
N THR A 210 -1.79 -34.31 -16.76
CA THR A 210 -0.80 -33.28 -16.43
C THR A 210 -1.51 -31.93 -16.46
N GLN A 211 -1.36 -31.16 -15.39
CA GLN A 211 -1.88 -29.81 -15.28
C GLN A 211 -0.75 -28.82 -15.04
N MET A 212 -0.65 -27.82 -15.91
CA MET A 212 0.23 -26.67 -15.75
C MET A 212 -0.62 -25.40 -15.69
N LEU A 213 -0.22 -24.47 -14.81
CA LEU A 213 -0.74 -23.11 -14.78
C LEU A 213 0.38 -22.15 -15.16
N GLU A 214 0.10 -21.24 -16.10
CA GLU A 214 1.06 -20.24 -16.53
C GLU A 214 0.47 -18.83 -16.50
N MET A 215 1.32 -17.87 -16.18
CA MET A 215 1.04 -16.44 -16.18
C MET A 215 2.36 -15.70 -16.28
N ARG A 216 2.44 -14.69 -17.12
CA ARG A 216 3.62 -13.84 -17.29
C ARG A 216 3.31 -12.47 -16.71
N ALA A 217 4.23 -11.96 -15.91
CA ALA A 217 4.09 -10.64 -15.34
C ALA A 217 5.42 -9.90 -15.30
N THR A 218 5.33 -8.58 -15.30
CA THR A 218 6.48 -7.72 -14.99
C THR A 218 6.73 -7.67 -13.49
N ALA A 219 7.91 -7.21 -13.09
CA ALA A 219 8.12 -6.71 -11.73
C ALA A 219 7.20 -5.51 -11.45
N GLY A 220 7.01 -5.19 -10.17
CA GLY A 220 6.35 -3.95 -9.78
C GLY A 220 7.22 -2.75 -10.15
N TRP A 221 6.61 -1.72 -10.73
CA TRP A 221 7.27 -0.46 -11.06
C TRP A 221 6.50 0.70 -10.46
N CYS A 222 7.22 1.64 -9.87
CA CYS A 222 6.67 2.92 -9.48
C CYS A 222 7.13 3.98 -10.48
N TRP A 223 6.18 4.54 -11.24
CA TRP A 223 6.44 5.56 -12.25
C TRP A 223 6.51 6.96 -11.64
N ARG A 224 5.85 7.14 -10.49
CA ARG A 224 5.84 8.41 -9.74
C ARG A 224 6.24 8.15 -8.29
N PRO A 225 7.55 8.17 -7.99
CA PRO A 225 8.06 7.91 -6.65
C PRO A 225 7.46 8.82 -5.56
N GLN A 226 6.98 10.00 -5.95
CA GLN A 226 6.31 10.96 -5.07
C GLN A 226 5.04 10.40 -4.39
N GLY A 227 4.39 9.42 -5.02
CA GLY A 227 3.17 8.77 -4.51
C GLY A 227 3.42 7.52 -3.68
N VAL A 228 4.67 7.26 -3.30
CA VAL A 228 5.06 6.17 -2.41
C VAL A 228 5.84 6.73 -1.23
N THR A 229 5.50 6.24 -0.04
CA THR A 229 6.21 6.52 1.20
C THR A 229 6.49 5.20 1.90
N LEU A 230 7.76 4.95 2.17
CA LEU A 230 8.27 3.74 2.83
C LEU A 230 8.60 4.11 4.27
N ILE A 231 7.90 3.51 5.22
CA ILE A 231 8.05 3.82 6.65
C ILE A 231 8.60 2.59 7.35
N SER A 232 9.81 2.71 7.87
CA SER A 232 10.47 1.68 8.68
C SER A 232 10.02 1.84 10.13
N MET A 233 9.28 0.86 10.64
CA MET A 233 8.69 0.87 11.98
C MET A 233 9.27 -0.26 12.84
N PRO A 234 9.95 0.04 13.95
CA PRO A 234 10.35 -1.00 14.91
C PRO A 234 9.11 -1.49 15.68
N TYR A 235 8.91 -2.80 15.79
CA TYR A 235 7.84 -3.38 16.61
C TYR A 235 8.22 -3.47 18.10
#